data_AF-A0A212DHN5-F1
#
_entry.id   AF-A0A212DHN5-F1
#
_cell.length_a   1.000
_cell.length_b   1.000
_cell.length_c   1.000
_cell.angle_alpha   90.00
_cell.angle_beta   90.00
_cell.angle_gamma   90.00
#
_symmetry.space_group_name_H-M   'P 1'
#
loop_
_entity.id
_entity.type
_entity.pdbx_description
1 polymer ?
#
loop_
_entity_poly.entity_id
_entity_poly.type
_entity_poly.pdbx_seq_one_letter_code
_entity_poly.pdbx_strand_id
1 'polypeptide(L)'
;MSGIRPSTITSSFPQLMSDVDAAYEVAERGTAYFFKGTLKIAKKEVAGYRIRDGDYQTLPEPKMQSGPHYWITRGFQMQGPPRTIYDFGFPRHVQRIDAAVYLKDAQKTLFFVGDEYYRMLCDFVQNECGDDCGAL
;
A
#
# COMPACT_ATOMS: atom_id res chain seq x y z
N MET A 1 0.70 25.50 23.14
CA MET A 1 1.25 24.13 23.00
C MET A 1 0.42 23.40 21.96
N SER A 2 0.93 23.19 20.76
CA SER A 2 0.27 22.36 19.75
C SER A 2 0.42 20.90 20.15
N GLY A 3 -0.62 20.33 20.77
CA GLY A 3 -0.67 18.90 21.08
C GLY A 3 -0.88 18.09 19.80
N ILE A 4 -0.09 17.04 19.62
CA ILE A 4 -0.30 16.06 18.55
C ILE A 4 -1.65 15.39 18.83
N ARG A 5 -2.64 15.56 17.94
CA ARG A 5 -3.95 14.90 18.03
C ARG A 5 -4.00 13.76 17.02
N PRO A 6 -4.21 12.51 17.45
CA PRO A 6 -4.33 11.40 16.50
C PRO A 6 -5.59 11.58 15.64
N SER A 7 -5.46 11.30 14.34
CA SER A 7 -6.57 11.13 13.41
C SER A 7 -6.49 9.74 12.78
N THR A 8 -7.62 9.20 12.34
CA THR A 8 -7.63 7.92 11.64
C THR A 8 -7.21 8.14 10.19
N ILE A 9 -6.48 7.18 9.61
CA ILE A 9 -6.09 7.22 8.19
C ILE A 9 -7.33 7.39 7.31
N THR A 10 -8.41 6.66 7.60
CA THR A 10 -9.67 6.71 6.86
C THR A 10 -10.39 8.06 6.95
N SER A 11 -10.11 8.89 7.97
CA SER A 11 -10.69 10.24 8.04
C SER A 11 -10.07 11.20 7.03
N SER A 12 -8.78 11.03 6.70
CA SER A 12 -8.06 11.87 5.75
C SER A 12 -7.96 11.23 4.36
N PHE A 13 -7.97 9.90 4.30
CA PHE A 13 -7.84 9.09 3.09
C PHE A 13 -8.94 8.01 3.08
N PRO A 14 -10.19 8.36 2.73
CA PRO A 14 -11.34 7.44 2.86
C PRO A 14 -11.24 6.18 2.01
N GLN A 15 -10.47 6.23 0.92
CA GLN A 15 -10.25 5.12 0.00
C GLN A 15 -8.99 4.30 0.34
N LEU A 16 -8.18 4.76 1.30
CA LEU A 16 -7.01 4.04 1.76
C LEU A 16 -7.41 3.11 2.91
N MET A 17 -6.96 1.86 2.84
CA MET A 17 -7.17 0.94 3.95
C MET A 17 -6.47 1.46 5.21
N SER A 18 -7.08 1.19 6.37
CA SER A 18 -6.39 1.32 7.65
C SER A 18 -5.17 0.40 7.71
N ASP A 19 -4.24 0.69 8.61
CA ASP A 19 -3.07 -0.17 8.90
C ASP A 19 -2.05 -0.24 7.74
N VAL A 20 -1.74 0.88 7.09
CA VAL A 20 -0.66 0.91 6.08
C VAL A 20 0.67 0.52 6.71
N ASP A 21 1.47 -0.30 6.02
CA ASP A 21 2.74 -0.82 6.53
C ASP A 21 3.92 0.11 6.27
N ALA A 22 3.99 0.71 5.07
CA ALA A 22 5.06 1.63 4.68
C ALA A 22 4.54 2.74 3.76
N ALA A 23 5.26 3.87 3.71
CA ALA A 23 4.97 4.94 2.77
C ALA A 23 6.22 5.75 2.41
N TYR A 24 6.24 6.35 1.22
CA TYR A 24 7.21 7.39 0.86
C TYR A 24 6.56 8.46 -0.01
N GLU A 25 7.15 9.66 -0.01
CA GLU A 25 6.70 10.78 -0.83
C GLU A 25 7.81 11.24 -1.79
N VAL A 26 7.43 11.46 -3.04
CA VAL A 26 8.24 12.19 -4.03
C VAL A 26 7.70 13.63 -4.07
N ALA A 27 8.19 14.47 -3.14
CA ALA A 27 7.66 15.82 -2.91
C ALA A 27 7.68 16.71 -4.15
N GLU A 28 8.69 16.55 -5.02
CA GLU A 28 8.80 17.29 -6.29
C GLU A 28 7.61 17.04 -7.24
N ARG A 29 6.92 15.91 -7.07
CA ARG A 29 5.75 15.51 -7.85
C ARG A 29 4.43 15.66 -7.07
N GLY A 30 4.54 15.91 -5.77
CA GLY A 30 3.42 15.89 -4.83
C GLY A 30 2.74 14.52 -4.78
N THR A 31 3.49 13.45 -5.00
CA THR A 31 2.98 12.08 -5.09
C THR A 31 3.47 11.27 -3.90
N ALA A 32 2.55 10.62 -3.19
CA ALA A 32 2.88 9.69 -2.13
C ALA A 32 2.45 8.28 -2.49
N TYR A 33 3.24 7.31 -2.03
CA TYR A 33 3.02 5.89 -2.22
C TYR A 33 2.79 5.26 -0.85
N PHE A 34 1.72 4.50 -0.72
CA PHE A 34 1.36 3.79 0.51
C PHE A 34 1.35 2.29 0.21
N PHE A 35 1.94 1.48 1.09
CA PHE A 35 2.13 0.05 0.91
C PHE A 35 1.40 -0.73 1.99
N LYS A 36 0.70 -1.80 1.58
CA LYS A 36 0.08 -2.76 2.50
C LYS A 36 0.47 -4.17 2.09
N GLY A 37 1.06 -4.90 3.01
CA GLY A 37 1.31 -6.32 2.94
C GLY A 37 0.11 -7.15 3.40
N THR A 38 0.09 -8.42 3.01
CA THR A 38 -1.08 -9.26 3.26
C THR A 38 -1.17 -9.66 4.73
N LEU A 39 -2.33 -9.38 5.35
CA LEU A 39 -2.81 -10.13 6.51
C LEU A 39 -3.45 -11.42 5.99
N LYS A 40 -2.70 -12.53 5.91
CA LYS A 40 -3.35 -13.84 5.83
C LYS A 40 -3.95 -14.10 7.20
N ILE A 41 -5.28 -14.00 7.35
CA ILE A 41 -6.18 -15.16 7.44
C ILE A 41 -7.61 -14.69 7.10
N ALA A 42 -8.21 -15.23 6.03
CA ALA A 42 -9.66 -15.40 5.99
C ALA A 42 -10.02 -16.52 6.98
N LYS A 43 -10.05 -16.21 8.28
CA LYS A 43 -10.75 -17.08 9.22
C LYS A 43 -12.16 -16.56 9.25
N LYS A 44 -13.00 -17.15 8.39
CA LYS A 44 -14.44 -17.04 8.49
C LYS A 44 -14.84 -17.70 9.81
N GLU A 45 -14.79 -16.95 10.90
CA GLU A 45 -15.64 -17.27 12.03
C GLU A 45 -17.01 -16.71 11.66
N VAL A 46 -17.89 -17.60 11.20
CA VAL A 46 -19.30 -17.25 11.10
C VAL A 46 -19.79 -17.06 12.53
N ALA A 47 -19.66 -15.84 13.05
CA ALA A 47 -20.46 -15.43 14.18
C ALA A 47 -21.91 -15.46 13.68
N GLY A 48 -22.58 -16.59 13.90
CA GLY A 48 -23.99 -16.72 13.63
C GLY A 48 -24.75 -15.71 14.48
N TYR A 49 -25.05 -14.54 13.91
CA TYR A 49 -25.97 -13.59 14.53
C TYR A 49 -27.39 -14.00 14.18
N ARG A 50 -28.19 -14.29 15.21
CA ARG A 50 -29.63 -14.54 15.08
C ARG A 50 -30.33 -13.26 14.63
N ILE A 51 -30.89 -13.28 13.43
CA ILE A 51 -31.88 -12.30 12.97
C ILE A 51 -33.25 -12.75 13.51
N ARG A 52 -33.95 -11.88 14.25
CA ARG A 52 -35.41 -12.03 14.42
C ARG A 52 -36.03 -11.54 13.11
N ASP A 53 -36.87 -12.39 12.52
CA ASP A 53 -37.63 -12.14 11.29
C ASP A 53 -36.82 -12.12 9.98
N GLY A 54 -36.31 -13.30 9.60
CA GLY A 54 -36.38 -13.79 8.21
C GLY A 54 -35.46 -13.21 7.12
N ASP A 55 -34.96 -11.98 7.23
CA ASP A 55 -34.18 -11.36 6.14
C ASP A 55 -32.68 -11.31 6.45
N TYR A 56 -31.91 -12.18 5.81
CA TYR A 56 -30.45 -12.16 5.85
C TYR A 56 -29.91 -11.08 4.91
N GLN A 57 -29.68 -9.87 5.41
CA GLN A 57 -28.94 -8.87 4.65
C GLN A 57 -27.44 -9.18 4.75
N THR A 58 -26.85 -9.77 3.71
CA THR A 58 -25.39 -9.90 3.59
C THR A 58 -24.80 -8.50 3.47
N LEU A 59 -24.12 -8.02 4.52
CA LEU A 59 -23.25 -6.85 4.39
C LEU A 59 -22.22 -7.16 3.29
N PRO A 60 -21.96 -6.25 2.34
CA PRO A 60 -20.94 -6.49 1.33
C PRO A 60 -19.64 -6.79 2.07
N GLU A 61 -19.08 -7.99 1.84
CA GLU A 61 -17.79 -8.32 2.42
C GLU A 61 -16.79 -7.22 2.04
N PRO A 62 -15.94 -6.76 2.98
CA PRO A 62 -14.86 -5.86 2.61
C PRO A 62 -14.12 -6.52 1.45
N LYS A 63 -14.00 -5.84 0.31
CA LYS A 63 -13.29 -6.35 -0.87
C LYS A 63 -11.84 -6.61 -0.46
N MET A 64 -11.58 -7.83 0.02
CA MET A 64 -10.32 -8.22 0.58
C MET A 64 -9.36 -8.43 -0.58
N GLN A 65 -8.53 -7.42 -0.87
CA GLN A 65 -7.44 -7.58 -1.83
C GLN A 65 -6.42 -8.54 -1.23
N SER A 66 -6.42 -9.76 -1.75
CA SER A 66 -5.48 -10.81 -1.36
C SER A 66 -4.13 -10.53 -2.00
N GLY A 67 -3.16 -10.10 -1.21
CA GLY A 67 -1.76 -9.95 -1.63
C GLY A 67 -1.15 -8.62 -1.18
N PRO A 68 0.16 -8.44 -1.37
CA PRO A 68 0.81 -7.16 -1.14
C PRO A 68 0.50 -6.18 -2.27
N HIS A 69 0.02 -5.00 -1.89
CA HIS A 69 -0.40 -3.96 -2.81
C HIS A 69 0.11 -2.58 -2.37
N TYR A 70 0.05 -1.63 -3.28
CA TYR A 70 0.33 -0.23 -3.02
C TYR A 70 -0.72 0.67 -3.65
N TRP A 71 -0.81 1.89 -3.12
CA TRP A 71 -1.64 2.96 -3.64
C TRP A 71 -0.77 4.17 -3.95
N ILE A 72 -1.23 4.95 -4.91
CA ILE A 72 -0.62 6.21 -5.32
C ILE A 72 -1.60 7.32 -4.95
N THR A 73 -1.12 8.37 -4.29
CA THR A 73 -1.90 9.57 -4.01
C THR A 73 -1.21 10.81 -4.55
N ARG A 74 -2.01 11.84 -4.81
CA ARG A 74 -1.54 13.21 -5.03
C ARG A 74 -2.21 14.09 -3.98
N GLY A 75 -1.43 14.54 -3.00
CA GLY A 75 -1.99 15.05 -1.74
C GLY A 75 -2.94 14.01 -1.11
N PHE A 76 -4.18 14.41 -0.85
CA PHE A 76 -5.23 13.55 -0.27
C PHE A 76 -6.06 12.76 -1.31
N GLN A 77 -5.73 12.87 -2.60
CA GLN A 77 -6.51 12.24 -3.67
C GLN A 77 -5.83 10.97 -4.21
N MET A 78 -6.55 9.85 -4.21
CA MET A 78 -6.10 8.59 -4.81
C MET A 78 -5.99 8.69 -6.33
N GLN A 79 -4.96 8.07 -6.89
CA GLN A 79 -4.68 8.06 -8.34
C GLN A 79 -5.09 6.74 -9.03
N GLY A 80 -6.15 6.09 -8.53
CA GLY A 80 -6.70 4.86 -9.12
C GLY A 80 -6.80 3.70 -8.13
N PRO A 81 -7.06 2.46 -8.65
CA PRO A 81 -7.13 1.27 -7.83
C PRO A 81 -5.73 0.87 -7.30
N PRO A 82 -5.68 0.06 -6.23
CA PRO A 82 -4.42 -0.51 -5.75
C PRO A 82 -3.74 -1.35 -6.83
N ARG A 83 -2.42 -1.30 -6.80
CA ARG A 83 -1.52 -2.01 -7.71
C ARG A 83 -0.67 -2.99 -6.92
N THR A 84 -0.07 -3.95 -7.59
CA THR A 84 0.73 -4.98 -6.90
C THR A 84 2.14 -4.49 -6.64
N ILE A 85 2.72 -4.79 -5.46
CA ILE A 85 4.10 -4.38 -5.19
C ILE A 85 5.09 -5.01 -6.18
N TYR A 86 4.74 -6.12 -6.83
CA TYR A 86 5.62 -6.78 -7.80
C TYR A 86 5.90 -5.91 -9.05
N ASP A 87 5.11 -4.84 -9.27
CA ASP A 87 5.39 -3.81 -10.29
C ASP A 87 6.71 -3.06 -10.00
N PHE A 88 7.17 -3.06 -8.74
CA PHE A 88 8.48 -2.52 -8.33
C PHE A 88 9.64 -3.50 -8.54
N GLY A 89 9.38 -4.70 -9.07
CA GLY A 89 10.41 -5.74 -9.27
C GLY A 89 10.71 -6.58 -8.03
N PHE A 90 9.89 -6.50 -6.97
CA PHE A 90 10.07 -7.38 -5.81
C PHE A 90 9.87 -8.86 -6.18
N PRO A 91 10.68 -9.76 -5.62
CA PRO A 91 10.44 -11.19 -5.72
C PRO A 91 9.07 -11.58 -5.17
N ARG A 92 8.45 -12.63 -5.73
CA ARG A 92 7.11 -13.12 -5.28
C ARG A 92 7.08 -13.58 -3.82
N HIS A 93 8.22 -13.84 -3.19
CA HIS A 93 8.26 -14.22 -1.78
C HIS A 93 8.12 -13.01 -0.84
N VAL A 94 8.34 -11.78 -1.32
CA VAL A 94 8.12 -10.56 -0.54
C VAL A 94 6.62 -10.31 -0.42
N GLN A 95 6.09 -10.42 0.79
CA GLN A 95 4.65 -10.31 1.08
C GLN A 95 4.28 -9.07 1.89
N ARG A 96 5.29 -8.33 2.38
CA ARG A 96 5.14 -7.13 3.20
C ARG A 96 6.40 -6.30 3.08
N ILE A 97 6.24 -4.98 3.10
CA ILE A 97 7.31 -4.00 3.19
C ILE A 97 7.17 -3.33 4.55
N ASP A 98 8.21 -3.33 5.36
CA ASP A 98 8.16 -2.82 6.73
C ASP A 98 8.41 -1.31 6.79
N ALA A 99 9.20 -0.78 5.86
CA ALA A 99 9.40 0.65 5.69
C ALA A 99 9.86 1.01 4.26
N ALA A 100 9.65 2.25 3.85
CA ALA A 100 10.14 2.79 2.60
C ALA A 100 10.66 4.22 2.81
N VAL A 101 11.70 4.60 2.09
CA VAL A 101 12.26 5.96 2.14
C VAL A 101 12.71 6.40 0.75
N TYR A 102 12.38 7.63 0.40
CA TYR A 102 12.87 8.28 -0.81
C TYR A 102 14.06 9.18 -0.46
N LEU A 103 15.21 8.90 -1.04
CA LEU A 103 16.43 9.69 -0.92
C LEU A 103 16.46 10.69 -2.07
N LYS A 104 16.05 11.93 -1.79
CA LYS A 104 15.97 13.00 -2.77
C LYS A 104 17.29 13.23 -3.52
N ASP A 105 18.39 13.40 -2.78
CA ASP A 105 19.70 13.73 -3.36
C ASP A 105 20.25 12.62 -4.27
N ALA A 106 19.91 11.37 -3.96
CA ALA A 106 20.35 10.20 -4.72
C ALA A 106 19.34 9.76 -5.78
N GLN A 107 18.14 10.36 -5.81
CA GLN A 107 16.97 9.96 -6.61
C GLN A 107 16.72 8.44 -6.54
N LYS A 108 16.73 7.90 -5.32
CA LYS A 108 16.60 6.46 -5.06
C LYS A 108 15.57 6.20 -3.99
N THR A 109 14.80 5.13 -4.19
CA THR A 109 13.90 4.62 -3.17
C THR A 109 14.51 3.37 -2.52
N LEU A 110 14.56 3.35 -1.19
CA LEU A 110 14.94 2.17 -0.41
C LEU A 110 13.70 1.58 0.24
N PHE A 111 13.59 0.27 0.18
CA PHE A 111 12.53 -0.50 0.82
C PHE A 111 13.15 -1.48 1.82
N PHE A 112 12.62 -1.55 3.03
CA PHE A 112 13.09 -2.42 4.09
C PHE A 112 12.11 -3.58 4.27
N VAL A 113 12.63 -4.81 4.27
CA VAL A 113 11.86 -6.05 4.34
C VAL A 113 12.60 -7.01 5.28
N GLY A 114 12.11 -7.16 6.50
CA GLY A 114 12.79 -7.92 7.54
C GLY A 114 14.18 -7.35 7.82
N ASP A 115 15.21 -8.18 7.61
CA ASP A 115 16.63 -7.81 7.78
C ASP A 115 17.29 -7.43 6.43
N GLU A 116 16.52 -7.39 5.35
CA GLU A 116 16.98 -7.04 4.01
C GLU A 116 16.51 -5.65 3.61
N TYR A 117 17.22 -5.06 2.64
CA TYR A 117 16.75 -3.87 1.95
C TYR A 117 16.84 -4.04 0.43
N TYR A 118 15.88 -3.45 -0.27
CA TYR A 118 15.80 -3.41 -1.72
C TYR A 118 16.02 -1.98 -2.16
N ARG A 119 16.95 -1.78 -3.10
CA ARG A 119 17.22 -0.47 -3.70
C ARG A 119 16.57 -0.40 -5.07
N MET A 120 15.58 0.46 -5.22
CA MET A 120 14.99 0.75 -6.52
C MET A 120 15.84 1.80 -7.23
N LEU A 121 16.40 1.40 -8.38
CA LEU A 121 17.26 2.24 -9.22
C LEU A 121 16.49 3.01 -10.29
N CYS A 122 15.37 2.47 -10.77
CA CYS A 122 14.45 3.17 -11.67
C CYS A 122 13.32 3.76 -10.85
N ASP A 123 13.22 5.08 -10.81
CA ASP A 123 11.95 5.71 -10.52
C ASP A 123 10.99 5.29 -11.65
N PHE A 124 10.03 4.40 -11.37
CA PHE A 124 8.93 4.00 -12.27
C PHE A 124 8.04 5.20 -12.73
N VAL A 125 8.49 6.42 -12.48
CA VAL A 125 7.79 7.67 -12.71
C VAL A 125 8.21 8.34 -14.03
N GLN A 126 8.93 7.65 -14.90
CA GLN A 126 8.98 8.00 -16.32
C GLN A 126 8.09 7.02 -17.09
N ASN A 127 7.11 7.55 -17.83
CA ASN A 127 6.51 6.85 -18.98
C ASN A 127 7.53 6.66 -20.12
N GLU A 128 8.81 6.54 -19.79
CA GLU A 128 9.91 6.23 -20.68
C GLU A 128 10.73 5.13 -19.99
N CYS A 129 10.15 3.93 -19.89
CA CYS A 129 10.98 2.74 -19.95
C CYS A 129 11.60 2.73 -21.36
N GLY A 130 12.72 3.42 -21.53
CA GLY A 130 13.69 3.01 -22.54
C GLY A 130 14.07 1.56 -22.24
N ASP A 131 14.22 0.76 -23.29
CA ASP A 131 14.36 -0.70 -23.36
C ASP A 131 15.48 -1.39 -22.52
N ASP A 132 15.89 -0.86 -21.37
CA ASP A 132 17.10 -1.31 -20.66
C ASP A 132 16.89 -1.64 -19.16
N CYS A 133 15.72 -2.15 -18.80
CA CYS A 133 15.55 -2.93 -17.57
C CYS A 133 15.68 -4.42 -17.87
N GLY A 134 16.86 -4.82 -18.35
CA GLY A 134 17.26 -6.22 -18.45
C GLY A 134 17.35 -6.84 -17.06
N ALA A 135 16.60 -7.91 -16.86
CA ALA A 135 16.80 -8.84 -15.77
C ALA A 135 18.28 -9.31 -15.75
N LEU A 136 18.94 -9.18 -14.61
CA LEU A 136 20.07 -10.03 -14.26
C LEU A 136 19.53 -11.24 -13.48
#